data_AF-J3MFU4-F1
#
_entry.id   AF-J3MFU4-F1
#
_cell.length_a   1.000
_cell.length_b   1.000
_cell.length_c   1.000
_cell.angle_alpha   90.00
_cell.angle_beta   90.00
_cell.angle_gamma   90.00
#
_symmetry.space_group_name_H-M   'P 1'
#
loop_
_entity.id
_entity.type
_entity.pdbx_description
1 polymer ?
#
loop_
_entity_poly.entity_id
_entity_poly.type
_entity_poly.pdbx_seq_one_letter_code
_entity_poly.pdbx_strand_id
1 'polypeptide(L)'
;MKLKRKSLEVRPYLAAFSVNISMRVDPVEFGTEEAIMNEEIYSVGFCKDPTMPCHITPGRVTHDSPPFPFTPLGDLVVNKQAQLVGISCKNLGVTIALSVSSITKLLAMFVNIDMMGEPLSDILKCIKDKGKSLIKGKKRSGSKKRKKNSC
;
A
#
# COMPACT_ATOMS: atom_id res chain seq x y z
N MET A 1 0.45 2.81 -19.92
CA MET A 1 1.31 1.67 -19.52
C MET A 1 0.46 0.63 -18.80
N LYS A 2 0.46 -0.65 -19.19
CA LYS A 2 -0.38 -1.71 -18.56
C LYS A 2 0.42 -2.45 -17.48
N LEU A 3 0.23 -2.10 -16.20
CA LEU A 3 0.79 -2.83 -15.07
C LEU A 3 0.08 -4.20 -14.96
N LYS A 4 0.82 -5.31 -15.08
CA LYS A 4 0.26 -6.66 -14.89
C LYS A 4 0.20 -6.98 -13.40
N ARG A 5 -1.00 -6.92 -12.82
CA ARG A 5 -1.29 -7.32 -11.43
C ARG A 5 -1.02 -8.82 -11.26
N LYS A 6 -0.20 -9.20 -10.27
CA LYS A 6 0.17 -10.60 -10.01
C LYS A 6 -0.70 -11.28 -8.94
N SER A 7 -1.18 -10.51 -7.98
CA SER A 7 -2.07 -10.96 -6.90
C SER A 7 -2.84 -9.74 -6.42
N LEU A 8 -4.17 -9.85 -6.33
CA LEU A 8 -5.03 -8.83 -5.78
C LEU A 8 -5.87 -9.51 -4.69
N GLU A 9 -5.68 -9.09 -3.45
CA GLU A 9 -6.59 -9.44 -2.38
C GLU A 9 -7.27 -8.13 -1.96
N VAL A 10 -8.59 -8.14 -1.92
CA VAL A 10 -9.42 -6.96 -1.62
C VAL A 10 -10.09 -7.19 -0.28
N ARG A 11 -9.86 -6.26 0.65
CA ARG A 11 -10.60 -6.17 1.91
C ARG A 11 -11.40 -4.86 1.89
N PRO A 12 -12.50 -4.75 2.65
CA PRO A 12 -13.52 -3.70 2.46
C PRO A 12 -12.99 -2.26 2.40
N TYR A 13 -11.80 -1.97 2.93
CA TYR A 13 -11.20 -0.63 2.96
C TYR A 13 -9.78 -0.54 2.38
N LEU A 14 -9.14 -1.65 2.03
CA LEU A 14 -7.75 -1.65 1.53
C LEU A 14 -7.55 -2.76 0.50
N ALA A 15 -6.90 -2.43 -0.60
CA ALA A 15 -6.42 -3.39 -1.58
C ALA A 15 -4.90 -3.36 -1.62
N ALA A 16 -4.27 -4.50 -1.41
CA ALA A 16 -2.83 -4.66 -1.55
C ALA A 16 -2.52 -5.51 -2.79
N PHE A 17 -1.55 -5.08 -3.58
CA PHE A 17 -1.13 -5.82 -4.77
C PHE A 17 0.36 -5.68 -5.02
N SER A 18 0.97 -6.76 -5.51
CA SER A 18 2.36 -6.74 -5.97
C SER A 18 2.41 -6.39 -7.45
N VAL A 19 3.25 -5.41 -7.78
CA VAL A 19 3.52 -5.03 -9.17
C VAL A 19 4.94 -5.40 -9.56
N ASN A 20 5.10 -5.96 -10.76
CA ASN A 20 6.40 -6.08 -11.38
C ASN A 20 6.61 -4.86 -12.27
N ILE A 21 7.41 -3.90 -11.81
CA ILE A 21 7.68 -2.68 -12.56
C ILE A 21 9.12 -2.70 -13.07
N SER A 22 9.34 -2.14 -14.26
CA SER A 22 10.66 -2.00 -14.87
C SER A 22 11.36 -0.68 -14.54
N MET A 23 10.68 0.23 -13.84
CA MET A 23 11.19 1.56 -13.48
C MET A 23 11.56 1.59 -12.00
N ARG A 24 12.31 2.61 -11.58
CA ARG A 24 12.55 2.86 -10.16
C ARG A 24 11.30 3.53 -9.57
N VAL A 25 10.80 3.03 -8.44
CA VAL A 25 9.75 3.69 -7.65
C VAL A 25 10.39 4.05 -6.33
N ASP A 26 10.20 5.30 -5.90
CA ASP A 26 10.58 5.72 -4.57
C ASP A 26 9.43 5.38 -3.63
N PRO A 27 9.65 4.48 -2.65
CA PRO A 27 8.61 4.14 -1.69
C PRO A 27 8.32 5.36 -0.81
N VAL A 28 7.05 5.54 -0.45
CA VAL A 28 6.68 6.52 0.57
C VAL A 28 7.22 6.07 1.93
N GLU A 29 7.74 7.02 2.70
CA GLU A 29 8.13 6.78 4.09
C GLU A 29 6.88 6.74 4.98
N PHE A 30 6.84 5.85 5.96
CA PHE A 30 5.75 5.81 6.92
C PHE A 30 6.08 6.69 8.12
N GLY A 31 5.09 7.42 8.63
CA GLY A 31 5.21 8.09 9.92
C GLY A 31 5.37 7.05 11.03
N THR A 32 6.32 7.28 11.94
CA THR A 32 6.56 6.40 13.09
C THR A 32 5.57 6.61 14.22
N GLU A 33 4.94 7.78 14.25
CA GLU A 33 3.97 8.19 15.25
C GLU A 33 2.58 8.32 14.61
N GLU A 34 1.53 8.04 15.39
CA GLU A 34 0.18 8.33 14.95
C GLU A 34 -0.02 9.85 14.89
N ALA A 35 -0.73 10.30 13.86
CA ALA A 35 -0.99 11.72 13.71
C ALA A 35 -1.81 12.25 14.89
N ILE A 36 -1.34 13.33 15.50
CA ILE A 36 -1.96 13.90 16.71
C ILE A 36 -3.07 14.87 16.34
N MET A 37 -4.03 15.07 17.25
CA MET A 37 -5.15 15.98 17.03
C MET A 37 -4.64 17.40 16.68
N ASN A 38 -5.27 18.02 15.69
CA ASN A 38 -4.92 19.31 15.09
C ASN A 38 -3.58 19.38 14.36
N GLU A 39 -2.87 18.26 14.21
CA GLU A 39 -1.69 18.19 13.34
C GLU A 39 -2.09 18.57 11.91
N GLU A 40 -1.27 19.39 11.28
CA GLU A 40 -1.44 19.74 9.88
C GLU A 40 -0.99 18.58 8.99
N ILE A 41 -1.89 18.18 8.11
CA ILE A 41 -1.74 17.06 7.20
C ILE A 41 -2.05 17.51 5.79
N TYR A 42 -1.59 16.74 4.81
CA TYR A 42 -1.83 16.99 3.40
C TYR A 42 -2.39 15.74 2.76
N SER A 43 -3.50 15.89 2.04
CA SER A 43 -3.96 14.84 1.15
C SER A 43 -3.34 15.04 -0.22
N VAL A 44 -2.69 13.99 -0.73
CA VAL A 44 -1.96 13.98 -2.00
C VAL A 44 -2.57 12.93 -2.91
N GLY A 45 -3.15 13.37 -4.01
CA GLY A 45 -3.72 12.49 -5.03
C GLY A 45 -2.94 12.54 -6.33
N PHE A 46 -2.92 11.39 -7.01
CA PHE A 46 -2.28 11.21 -8.30
C PHE A 46 -3.34 10.88 -9.35
N CYS A 47 -3.26 11.55 -10.49
CA CYS A 47 -4.17 11.32 -11.60
C CYS A 47 -3.61 10.20 -12.49
N LYS A 48 -3.86 10.25 -13.81
CA LYS A 48 -3.37 9.23 -14.75
C LYS A 48 -1.84 9.13 -14.79
N ASP A 49 -1.14 10.20 -14.41
CA ASP A 49 0.31 10.23 -14.27
C ASP A 49 0.71 10.07 -12.79
N PRO A 50 1.36 8.96 -12.41
CA PRO A 50 1.79 8.73 -11.03
C PRO A 50 3.09 9.49 -10.66
N THR A 51 3.70 10.22 -11.60
CA THR A 51 4.98 10.91 -11.35
C THR A 51 4.82 12.32 -10.79
N MET A 52 3.61 12.90 -10.88
CA MET A 52 3.32 14.24 -10.39
C MET A 52 1.96 14.24 -9.67
N PRO A 53 1.87 14.80 -8.45
CA PRO A 53 0.60 14.93 -7.76
C PRO A 53 -0.31 15.86 -8.58
N CYS A 54 -1.56 15.47 -8.77
CA CYS A 54 -2.51 16.33 -9.48
C CYS A 54 -3.26 17.28 -8.55
N HIS A 55 -3.33 16.97 -7.26
CA HIS A 55 -3.79 17.89 -6.23
C HIS A 55 -3.11 17.59 -4.90
N ILE A 56 -2.93 18.66 -4.12
CA ILE A 56 -2.45 18.63 -2.75
C ILE A 56 -3.43 19.49 -1.95
N THR A 57 -4.13 18.88 -1.01
CA THR A 57 -5.15 19.56 -0.21
C THR A 57 -4.69 19.61 1.24
N PRO A 58 -4.45 20.80 1.83
CA PRO A 58 -4.12 20.92 3.23
C PRO A 58 -5.33 20.57 4.11
N GLY A 59 -5.06 20.01 5.28
CA GLY A 59 -6.07 19.62 6.26
C GLY A 59 -5.48 19.57 7.65
N ARG A 60 -6.32 19.22 8.62
CA ARG A 60 -5.89 18.94 9.99
C ARG A 60 -6.50 17.64 10.48
N VAL A 61 -5.78 16.95 11.35
CA VAL A 61 -6.34 15.81 12.09
C VAL A 61 -7.42 16.34 13.01
N THR A 62 -8.64 15.83 12.88
CA THR A 62 -9.77 16.20 13.73
C THR A 62 -10.45 14.95 14.24
N HIS A 63 -10.97 15.01 15.48
CA HIS A 63 -11.63 13.88 16.13
C HIS A 63 -12.91 13.44 15.40
N ASP A 64 -13.62 14.37 14.75
CA ASP A 64 -14.95 14.15 14.17
C ASP A 64 -15.23 14.86 12.84
N SER A 65 -14.21 15.45 12.19
CA SER A 65 -14.40 16.13 10.90
C SER A 65 -13.79 15.33 9.76
N PRO A 66 -14.49 15.13 8.63
CA PRO A 66 -13.85 14.57 7.45
C PRO A 66 -12.63 15.42 7.06
N PRO A 67 -11.47 14.84 6.68
CA PRO A 67 -10.65 15.45 5.65
C PRO A 67 -11.58 15.91 4.53
N PHE A 68 -11.73 17.23 4.38
CA PHE A 68 -12.48 18.02 3.40
C PHE A 68 -13.43 17.23 2.47
N PRO A 69 -14.70 17.65 2.24
CA PRO A 69 -15.71 16.92 1.46
C PRO A 69 -15.33 16.57 0.01
N PHE A 70 -14.16 17.02 -0.47
CA PHE A 70 -13.62 16.78 -1.79
C PHE A 70 -12.38 15.90 -1.84
N THR A 71 -11.94 15.28 -0.74
CA THR A 71 -10.76 14.40 -0.77
C THR A 71 -11.08 13.11 -1.52
N PRO A 72 -10.46 12.85 -2.70
CA PRO A 72 -10.65 11.59 -3.42
C PRO A 72 -10.24 10.37 -2.59
N LEU A 73 -10.88 9.23 -2.85
CA LEU A 73 -10.62 7.98 -2.14
C LEU A 73 -9.31 7.33 -2.61
N GLY A 74 -8.54 6.82 -1.65
CA GLY A 74 -7.24 6.18 -1.92
C GLY A 74 -6.08 7.15 -2.04
N ASP A 75 -6.31 8.44 -1.75
CA ASP A 75 -5.25 9.43 -1.67
C ASP A 75 -4.34 9.18 -0.46
N LEU A 76 -3.08 9.56 -0.62
CA LEU A 76 -2.13 9.53 0.49
C LEU A 76 -2.46 10.67 1.44
N VAL A 77 -2.40 10.41 2.74
CA VAL A 77 -2.47 11.43 3.78
C VAL A 77 -1.09 11.49 4.43
N VAL A 78 -0.41 12.62 4.30
CA VAL A 78 0.98 12.81 4.76
C VAL A 78 1.10 13.94 5.77
N ASN A 79 2.10 13.86 6.65
CA ASN A 79 2.47 14.96 7.55
C ASN A 79 3.36 16.00 6.83
N LYS A 80 3.81 17.04 7.56
CA LYS A 80 4.70 18.08 7.01
C LYS A 80 6.04 17.55 6.51
N GLN A 81 6.48 16.40 7.02
CA GLN A 81 7.72 15.73 6.63
C GLN A 81 7.52 14.81 5.41
N ALA A 82 6.35 14.86 4.76
CA ALA A 82 5.97 13.99 3.65
C ALA A 82 5.94 12.49 3.99
N GLN A 83 5.77 12.16 5.27
CA GLN A 83 5.61 10.79 5.74
C GLN A 83 4.13 10.40 5.71
N LEU A 84 3.84 9.19 5.24
CA LEU A 84 2.50 8.63 5.20
C LEU A 84 1.98 8.40 6.62
N VAL A 85 0.92 9.11 6.96
CA VAL A 85 0.18 8.95 8.22
C VAL A 85 -1.19 8.29 8.03
N GLY A 86 -1.65 8.19 6.77
CA GLY A 86 -2.82 7.39 6.44
C GLY A 86 -3.17 7.34 4.96
N ILE A 87 -4.25 6.65 4.64
CA ILE A 87 -4.84 6.59 3.29
C ILE A 87 -6.31 6.99 3.38
N SER A 88 -6.76 7.90 2.53
CA SER A 88 -8.16 8.34 2.54
C SER A 88 -9.10 7.20 2.15
N CYS A 89 -10.18 7.03 2.92
CA CYS A 89 -11.24 6.07 2.63
C CYS A 89 -12.61 6.64 2.99
N LYS A 90 -13.68 5.97 2.56
CA LYS A 90 -15.06 6.38 2.86
C LYS A 90 -15.58 5.56 4.03
N ASN A 91 -16.08 6.23 5.05
CA ASN A 91 -16.80 5.63 6.15
C ASN A 91 -18.13 6.35 6.36
N LEU A 92 -19.26 5.64 6.18
CA LEU A 92 -20.62 6.18 6.39
C LEU A 92 -20.92 7.53 5.67
N GLY A 93 -20.35 7.74 4.47
CA GLY A 93 -20.55 8.99 3.73
C GLY A 93 -19.51 10.07 4.00
N VAL A 94 -18.68 9.89 5.02
CA VAL A 94 -17.62 10.80 5.46
C VAL A 94 -16.28 10.28 4.93
N THR A 95 -15.46 11.15 4.36
CA THR A 95 -14.06 10.79 4.03
C THR A 95 -13.27 10.79 5.34
N ILE A 96 -12.57 9.71 5.65
CA ILE A 96 -11.67 9.59 6.80
C ILE A 96 -10.30 9.11 6.31
N ALA A 97 -9.29 9.09 7.18
CA ALA A 97 -8.00 8.47 6.88
C ALA A 97 -7.84 7.16 7.66
N LEU A 98 -7.52 6.06 6.97
CA LEU A 98 -7.04 4.84 7.62
C LEU A 98 -5.66 5.12 8.23
N SER A 99 -5.53 5.03 9.55
CA SER A 99 -4.25 5.24 10.23
C SER A 99 -3.20 4.20 9.81
N VAL A 100 -1.92 4.54 9.97
CA VAL A 100 -0.81 3.60 9.76
C VAL A 100 -0.99 2.31 10.57
N SER A 101 -1.49 2.40 11.80
CA SER A 101 -1.82 1.23 12.64
C SER A 101 -2.88 0.33 11.99
N SER A 102 -3.94 0.92 11.42
CA SER A 102 -4.98 0.18 10.69
C SER A 102 -4.43 -0.46 9.42
N ILE A 103 -3.62 0.28 8.66
CA ILE A 103 -2.93 -0.21 7.46
C ILE A 103 -2.03 -1.39 7.82
N THR A 104 -1.27 -1.29 8.91
CA THR A 104 -0.37 -2.34 9.40
C THR A 104 -1.12 -3.63 9.70
N LYS A 105 -2.22 -3.55 10.46
CA LYS A 105 -3.08 -4.71 10.77
C LYS A 105 -3.65 -5.34 9.49
N LEU A 106 -4.15 -4.52 8.57
CA LEU A 106 -4.69 -5.03 7.30
C LEU A 106 -3.60 -5.71 6.45
N LEU A 107 -2.40 -5.11 6.36
CA LEU A 107 -1.25 -5.68 5.67
C LEU A 107 -0.79 -7.00 6.29
N ALA A 108 -0.77 -7.10 7.62
CA ALA A 108 -0.48 -8.37 8.30
C ALA A 108 -1.43 -9.47 7.82
N MET A 109 -2.75 -9.20 7.83
CA MET A 109 -3.74 -10.17 7.36
C MET A 109 -3.58 -10.56 5.88
N PHE A 110 -3.11 -9.64 5.02
CA PHE A 110 -2.79 -9.92 3.61
C PHE A 110 -1.58 -10.85 3.45
N VAL A 111 -0.62 -10.78 4.36
CA VAL A 111 0.64 -11.54 4.27
C VAL A 111 0.49 -12.90 4.91
N ASN A 112 0.10 -12.92 6.18
CA ASN A 112 -0.16 -14.09 7.01
C ASN A 112 -0.82 -13.61 8.30
N ILE A 113 -1.89 -14.27 8.75
CA ILE A 113 -2.55 -13.94 10.01
C ILE A 113 -1.60 -13.99 11.22
N ASP A 114 -0.56 -14.82 11.16
CA ASP A 114 0.46 -14.91 12.21
C ASP A 114 1.34 -13.65 12.34
N MET A 115 1.29 -12.74 11.36
CA MET A 115 2.01 -11.45 11.41
C MET A 115 1.18 -10.37 12.13
N MET A 116 0.02 -10.71 12.69
CA MET A 116 -0.81 -9.77 13.45
C MET A 116 -0.10 -9.38 14.75
N GLY A 117 0.22 -8.10 14.89
CA GLY A 117 0.96 -7.56 16.05
C GLY A 117 2.45 -7.32 15.77
N GLU A 118 2.97 -7.81 14.65
CA GLU A 118 4.33 -7.50 14.20
C GLU A 118 4.44 -6.03 13.78
N PRO A 119 5.62 -5.41 13.94
CA PRO A 119 5.83 -4.04 13.51
C PRO A 119 5.76 -3.95 11.98
N LEU A 120 5.32 -2.78 11.48
CA LEU A 120 5.14 -2.55 10.05
C LEU A 120 6.41 -2.85 9.24
N SER A 121 7.60 -2.55 9.77
CA SER A 121 8.89 -2.86 9.14
C SER A 121 9.04 -4.35 8.80
N ASP A 122 8.62 -5.23 9.69
CA ASP A 122 8.77 -6.68 9.53
C ASP A 122 7.72 -7.24 8.56
N ILE A 123 6.51 -6.71 8.60
CA ILE A 123 5.46 -7.00 7.61
C ILE A 123 5.92 -6.59 6.21
N LEU A 124 6.46 -5.38 6.06
CA LEU A 124 6.97 -4.87 4.78
C LEU A 124 8.17 -5.70 4.28
N LYS A 125 9.06 -6.13 5.17
CA LYS A 125 10.18 -7.03 4.83
C LYS A 125 9.67 -8.39 4.35
N CYS A 126 8.68 -8.97 5.02
CA CYS A 126 8.06 -10.23 4.61
C CYS A 126 7.40 -10.12 3.22
N ILE A 127 6.66 -9.03 2.93
CA ILE A 127 6.10 -8.75 1.60
C ILE A 127 7.21 -8.69 0.54
N LYS A 128 8.29 -7.95 0.83
CA LYS A 128 9.44 -7.80 -0.07
C LYS A 128 10.09 -9.15 -0.39
N ASP A 129 10.23 -10.03 0.60
CA ASP A 129 10.87 -11.33 0.42
C ASP A 129 9.97 -12.33 -0.30
N LYS A 130 8.66 -12.35 -0.04
CA LYS A 130 7.67 -13.10 -0.83
C LYS A 130 7.65 -12.64 -2.30
N GLY A 131 7.76 -11.33 -2.55
CA GLY A 131 7.88 -10.80 -3.91
C GLY A 131 9.09 -11.36 -4.67
N LYS A 132 10.25 -11.47 -4.01
CA LYS A 132 11.48 -12.02 -4.59
C LYS A 132 11.39 -13.53 -4.87
N SER A 133 10.75 -14.30 -3.98
CA SER A 133 10.63 -15.77 -4.15
C SER A 133 9.76 -16.12 -5.36
N LEU A 134 8.66 -15.38 -5.58
CA LEU A 134 7.81 -15.52 -6.77
C LEU A 134 8.53 -15.20 -8.08
N ILE A 135 9.55 -14.33 -8.06
CA ILE A 135 10.39 -14.03 -9.22
C ILE A 135 11.38 -15.16 -9.49
N LYS A 136 11.97 -15.76 -8.46
CA LYS A 136 12.92 -16.88 -8.60
C LYS A 136 12.26 -18.20 -9.01
N GLY A 137 11.05 -18.48 -8.55
CA GLY A 137 10.29 -19.69 -8.91
C GLY A 137 10.00 -19.83 -10.41
N LYS A 138 9.86 -18.71 -11.13
CA LYS A 138 9.62 -18.71 -12.59
C LYS A 138 10.86 -18.99 -13.45
N LYS A 139 12.08 -18.90 -12.90
CA LYS A 139 13.32 -19.21 -13.65
C LYS A 139 13.65 -20.71 -13.69
N ARG A 140 12.93 -21.58 -12.96
CA ARG A 140 13.26 -23.02 -12.83
C ARG A 140 12.36 -23.99 -13.60
N SER A 141 11.34 -23.52 -14.32
CA SER A 141 10.45 -24.40 -15.11
C SER A 141 10.78 -24.39 -16.61
N GLY A 142 12.05 -24.58 -16.95
CA GLY A 142 12.52 -24.77 -18.32
C GLY A 142 13.51 -25.92 -18.38
N SER A 143 13.10 -27.01 -19.04
CA SER A 143 13.95 -28.10 -19.55
C SER A 143 14.36 -29.21 -18.56
N LYS A 144 13.45 -30.16 -18.31
CA LYS A 144 13.83 -31.59 -18.23
C LYS A 144 13.14 -32.35 -19.37
N LYS A 145 13.89 -32.53 -20.46
CA LYS A 145 13.58 -33.40 -21.59
C LYS A 145 13.39 -34.83 -21.05
N ARG A 146 12.17 -35.38 -21.14
CA ARG A 146 11.91 -36.81 -20.89
C ARG A 146 12.66 -37.62 -21.95
N LYS A 147 13.72 -38.35 -21.57
CA LYS A 147 14.19 -39.52 -22.32
C LYS A 147 13.15 -40.62 -22.08
N LYS A 148 12.38 -40.98 -23.11
CA LYS A 148 11.66 -42.26 -23.15
C LYS A 148 12.68 -43.33 -23.50
N ASN A 149 12.86 -44.29 -22.61
CA ASN A 149 13.37 -45.60 -22.96
C ASN A 149 12.21 -46.39 -23.58
N SER A 150 12.47 -47.04 -24.71
CA SER A 150 11.69 -48.20 -25.16
C SER A 150 12.70 -49.26 -25.59
N CYS A 151 12.42 -50.49 -25.16
CA CYS A 151 13.14 -51.72 -25.49
C CYS A 151 13.32 -51.92 -26.99
#